data_AF-A0A9N9JBX1-F1
#
_entry.id   AF-A0A9N9JBX1-F1
#
_cell.length_a   1.000
_cell.length_b   1.000
_cell.length_c   1.000
_cell.angle_alpha   90.00
_cell.angle_beta   90.00
_cell.angle_gamma   90.00
#
_symmetry.space_group_name_H-M   'P 1'
#
loop_
_entity.id
_entity.type
_entity.pdbx_description
1 polymer ?
#
loop_
_entity_poly.entity_id
_entity_poly.type
_entity_poly.pdbx_seq_one_letter_code
_entity_poly.pdbx_strand_id
1 'polypeptide(L)'
;EYVSVSEVTIQVNAIIELITTDFIGDENVQPTFGTILAQFMNEEDILPDQLPRFIHEFAVKTVENLQLQFPDQEIMTAFQIFDPKQLPTDRCLLVTYGNYEITKIGEFYGRSKIIE
;
A
#
# COMPACT_ATOMS: atom_id res chain seq x y z
N GLU A 1 9.88 22.54 15.86
CA GLU A 1 9.71 21.20 16.46
C GLU A 1 10.36 20.19 15.55
N TYR A 2 11.20 19.32 16.09
CA TYR A 2 11.75 18.17 15.35
C TYR A 2 11.04 16.93 15.88
N VAL A 3 10.23 16.30 15.02
CA VAL A 3 9.70 14.97 15.31
C VAL A 3 10.81 13.96 15.04
N SER A 4 11.08 13.05 15.96
CA SER A 4 12.10 12.03 15.71
C SER A 4 11.63 11.13 14.56
N VAL A 5 12.50 10.90 13.58
CA VAL A 5 12.24 9.94 12.49
C VAL A 5 11.86 8.57 13.06
N SER A 6 12.47 8.17 14.18
CA SER A 6 12.13 6.90 14.83
C SER A 6 10.69 6.84 15.35
N GLU A 7 10.17 7.96 15.88
CA GLU A 7 8.79 8.02 16.39
C GLU A 7 7.78 8.03 15.25
N VAL A 8 8.07 8.75 14.15
CA VAL A 8 7.25 8.72 12.94
C VAL A 8 7.20 7.31 12.36
N THR A 9 8.34 6.62 12.27
CA THR A 9 8.40 5.24 11.76
C THR A 9 7.56 4.28 12.58
N ILE A 10 7.58 4.39 13.91
CA ILE A 10 6.75 3.55 14.78
C ILE A 10 5.26 3.77 14.52
N GLN A 11 4.83 5.03 14.43
CA GLN A 11 3.43 5.37 14.19
C GLN A 11 2.96 4.92 12.80
N VAL A 12 3.79 5.12 11.77
CA VAL A 12 3.49 4.68 10.41
C VAL A 12 3.37 3.16 10.35
N ASN A 13 4.29 2.41 10.97
CA ASN A 13 4.22 0.96 11.01
C ASN A 13 2.96 0.46 11.73
N ALA A 14 2.57 1.11 12.84
CA ALA A 14 1.34 0.76 13.55
C ALA A 14 0.08 1.02 12.70
N ILE A 15 0.05 2.11 11.94
CA ILE A 15 -1.04 2.41 11.01
C ILE A 15 -1.08 1.40 9.87
N ILE A 16 0.08 1.03 9.30
CA ILE A 16 0.17 0.00 8.25
C ILE A 16 -0.35 -1.34 8.77
N GLU A 17 0.08 -1.76 9.97
CA GLU A 17 -0.37 -3.01 10.59
C GLU A 17 -1.88 -3.01 10.83
N LEU A 18 -2.44 -1.90 11.30
CA LEU A 18 -3.87 -1.74 11.53
C LEU A 18 -4.67 -1.80 10.23
N ILE A 19 -4.26 -1.04 9.20
CA ILE A 19 -4.91 -1.08 7.87
C ILE A 19 -4.81 -2.49 7.27
N THR A 20 -3.65 -3.13 7.40
CA THR A 20 -3.42 -4.48 6.89
C THR A 20 -4.36 -5.47 7.56
N THR A 21 -4.40 -5.47 8.90
CA THR A 21 -5.26 -6.37 9.70
C THR A 21 -6.74 -6.16 9.38
N ASP A 22 -7.18 -4.90 9.30
CA ASP A 22 -8.59 -4.60 9.19
C ASP A 22 -9.14 -4.80 7.78
N PHE A 23 -8.37 -4.47 6.74
CA PHE A 23 -8.85 -4.37 5.36
C PHE A 23 -8.20 -5.31 4.35
N ILE A 24 -6.93 -5.71 4.54
CA ILE A 24 -6.15 -6.43 3.51
C ILE A 24 -5.96 -7.91 3.86
N GLY A 25 -5.54 -8.21 5.09
CA GLY A 25 -5.04 -9.51 5.50
C GLY A 25 -3.59 -9.76 5.07
N ASP A 26 -3.05 -10.92 5.46
CA ASP A 26 -1.77 -11.45 5.01
C ASP A 26 -1.87 -12.96 4.70
N GLU A 27 -0.74 -13.63 4.42
CA GLU A 27 -0.71 -15.06 4.08
C GLU A 27 -1.34 -15.97 5.17
N ASN A 28 -1.42 -15.50 6.41
CA ASN A 28 -1.89 -16.25 7.57
C ASN A 28 -3.14 -15.65 8.23
N VAL A 29 -3.46 -14.38 7.96
CA VAL A 29 -4.52 -13.62 8.64
C VAL A 29 -5.53 -13.09 7.62
N GLN A 30 -6.79 -13.48 7.77
CA GLN A 30 -7.89 -12.92 6.98
C GLN A 30 -8.24 -11.50 7.47
N PRO A 31 -8.63 -10.58 6.58
CA PRO A 31 -8.99 -9.22 6.97
C PRO A 31 -10.22 -9.21 7.89
N THR A 32 -10.16 -8.40 8.97
CA THR A 32 -11.22 -8.30 9.98
C THR A 32 -12.58 -7.95 9.36
N PHE A 33 -12.65 -6.89 8.56
CA PHE A 33 -13.93 -6.44 7.99
C PHE A 33 -14.49 -7.41 6.96
N GLY A 34 -13.64 -8.05 6.16
CA GLY A 34 -14.07 -9.10 5.23
C GLY A 34 -14.64 -10.31 5.97
N THR A 35 -14.02 -10.69 7.09
CA THR A 35 -14.48 -11.79 7.94
C THR A 35 -15.82 -11.46 8.61
N ILE A 36 -15.97 -10.25 9.15
CA ILE A 36 -17.23 -9.78 9.76
C ILE A 36 -18.35 -9.79 8.73
N LEU A 37 -18.09 -9.27 7.51
CA LEU A 37 -19.10 -9.26 6.45
C LEU A 37 -19.51 -10.68 6.04
N ALA A 38 -18.54 -11.58 5.87
CA ALA A 38 -18.81 -12.97 5.53
C ALA A 38 -19.63 -13.68 6.63
N GLN A 39 -19.31 -13.43 7.90
CA GLN A 39 -20.06 -13.97 9.03
C GLN A 39 -21.50 -13.44 9.03
N PHE A 40 -21.70 -12.13 8.88
CA PHE A 40 -23.03 -11.52 8.79
C PHE A 40 -23.85 -12.09 7.64
N MET A 41 -23.24 -12.26 6.46
CA MET A 41 -23.91 -12.86 5.31
C MET A 41 -24.32 -14.31 5.58
N ASN A 42 -23.49 -15.10 6.27
CA ASN A 42 -23.82 -16.47 6.66
C ASN A 42 -24.94 -16.52 7.71
N GLU A 43 -24.95 -15.61 8.67
CA GLU A 43 -25.98 -15.55 9.73
C GLU A 43 -27.36 -15.17 9.18
N GLU A 44 -27.39 -14.34 8.14
CA GLU A 44 -28.62 -13.83 7.50
C GLU A 44 -29.00 -14.61 6.22
N ASP A 45 -28.33 -15.72 5.90
CA ASP A 45 -28.51 -16.52 4.68
C ASP A 45 -28.44 -15.68 3.37
N ILE A 46 -27.57 -14.66 3.35
CA ILE A 46 -27.35 -13.77 2.21
C ILE A 46 -26.31 -14.39 1.28
N LEU A 47 -26.70 -14.68 0.05
CA LEU A 47 -25.78 -15.17 -0.97
C LEU A 47 -24.91 -14.02 -1.53
N PRO A 48 -23.68 -14.30 -2.02
CA PRO A 48 -22.79 -13.27 -2.55
C PRO A 48 -23.36 -12.43 -3.70
N ASP A 49 -24.24 -13.00 -4.52
CA ASP A 49 -24.93 -12.31 -5.62
C ASP A 49 -26.06 -11.37 -5.14
N GLN A 50 -26.51 -11.55 -3.89
CA GLN A 50 -27.48 -10.67 -3.23
C GLN A 50 -26.81 -9.50 -2.52
N LEU A 51 -25.48 -9.50 -2.38
CA LEU A 51 -24.75 -8.40 -1.77
C LEU A 51 -24.95 -7.13 -2.60
N PRO A 52 -25.48 -6.04 -2.00
CA PRO A 52 -25.68 -4.81 -2.73
C PRO A 52 -24.38 -4.29 -3.35
N ARG A 53 -24.43 -4.00 -4.66
CA ARG A 53 -23.28 -3.52 -5.45
C ARG A 53 -22.55 -2.34 -4.79
N PHE A 54 -23.28 -1.46 -4.10
CA PHE A 54 -22.68 -0.30 -3.46
C PHE A 54 -21.67 -0.67 -2.36
N ILE A 55 -21.75 -1.86 -1.75
CA ILE A 55 -20.78 -2.30 -0.73
C ILE A 55 -19.42 -2.52 -1.38
N HIS A 56 -19.39 -3.16 -2.55
CA HIS A 56 -18.16 -3.31 -3.33
C HIS A 56 -17.63 -1.95 -3.78
N GLU A 57 -18.50 -1.08 -4.31
CA GLU A 57 -18.10 0.27 -4.74
C GLU A 57 -17.55 1.12 -3.59
N PHE A 58 -18.16 1.02 -2.40
CA PHE A 58 -17.68 1.67 -1.18
C PHE A 58 -16.31 1.15 -0.76
N ALA A 59 -16.09 -0.16 -0.76
CA ALA A 59 -14.79 -0.75 -0.43
C ALA A 59 -13.70 -0.28 -1.40
N VAL A 60 -13.99 -0.30 -2.72
CA VAL A 60 -13.06 0.20 -3.75
C VAL A 60 -12.74 1.67 -3.53
N LYS A 61 -13.75 2.52 -3.31
CA LYS A 61 -13.56 3.96 -3.05
C LYS A 61 -12.77 4.22 -1.78
N THR A 62 -12.92 3.39 -0.76
CA THR A 62 -12.15 3.48 0.48
C THR A 62 -10.68 3.18 0.24
N VAL A 63 -10.37 2.12 -0.51
CA VAL A 63 -8.98 1.79 -0.90
C VAL A 63 -8.37 2.90 -1.75
N GLU A 64 -9.08 3.41 -2.75
CA GLU A 64 -8.63 4.55 -3.57
C GLU A 64 -8.36 5.78 -2.70
N ASN A 65 -9.25 6.10 -1.74
CA ASN A 65 -9.05 7.24 -0.85
C ASN A 65 -7.84 7.07 0.06
N LEU A 66 -7.63 5.86 0.61
CA LEU A 66 -6.44 5.55 1.41
C LEU A 66 -5.18 5.73 0.57
N GLN A 67 -5.15 5.23 -0.66
CA GLN A 67 -4.02 5.41 -1.58
C GLN A 67 -3.74 6.89 -1.88
N LEU A 68 -4.77 7.72 -2.06
CA LEU A 68 -4.62 9.16 -2.27
C LEU A 68 -3.98 9.90 -1.09
N GLN A 69 -4.08 9.38 0.13
CA GLN A 69 -3.42 9.94 1.31
C GLN A 69 -1.90 9.67 1.31
N PHE A 70 -1.42 8.79 0.42
CA PHE A 70 -0.01 8.51 0.17
C PHE A 70 0.40 8.94 -1.25
N PRO A 71 0.32 10.25 -1.58
CA PRO A 71 0.62 10.75 -2.93
C PRO A 71 2.06 10.45 -3.38
N ASP A 72 2.95 10.24 -2.42
CA ASP A 72 4.36 9.91 -2.61
C ASP A 72 4.63 8.40 -2.63
N GLN A 73 3.59 7.55 -2.77
CA GLN A 73 3.77 6.10 -2.81
C GLN A 73 4.77 5.68 -3.90
N GLU A 74 4.72 6.28 -5.10
CA GLU A 74 5.65 5.95 -6.17
C GLU A 74 7.11 6.24 -5.81
N ILE A 75 7.38 7.36 -5.12
CA ILE A 75 8.74 7.70 -4.69
C ILE A 75 9.18 6.84 -3.50
N MET A 76 8.27 6.52 -2.58
CA MET A 76 8.54 5.61 -1.46
C MET A 76 8.82 4.18 -1.93
N THR A 77 8.07 3.68 -2.92
CA THR A 77 8.37 2.43 -3.61
C THR A 77 9.70 2.52 -4.35
N ALA A 78 10.00 3.64 -5.01
CA ALA A 78 11.28 3.80 -5.71
C ALA A 78 12.50 3.71 -4.77
N PHE A 79 12.39 4.17 -3.52
CA PHE A 79 13.45 4.02 -2.53
C PHE A 79 13.78 2.56 -2.16
N GLN A 80 12.93 1.59 -2.53
CA GLN A 80 13.21 0.16 -2.33
C GLN A 80 14.40 -0.35 -3.16
N ILE A 81 14.87 0.40 -4.17
CA ILE A 81 16.14 0.11 -4.89
C ILE A 81 17.34 0.01 -3.92
N PHE A 82 17.27 0.66 -2.76
CA PHE A 82 18.32 0.62 -1.74
C PHE A 82 18.19 -0.55 -0.77
N ASP A 83 17.10 -1.33 -0.82
CA ASP A 83 16.94 -2.52 0.00
C ASP A 83 17.61 -3.72 -0.69
N PRO A 84 18.71 -4.26 -0.14
CA PRO A 84 19.41 -5.40 -0.73
C PRO A 84 18.54 -6.67 -0.78
N LYS A 85 17.43 -6.74 -0.04
CA LYS A 85 16.46 -7.85 -0.13
C LYS A 85 15.62 -7.81 -1.40
N GLN A 86 15.51 -6.65 -2.05
CA GLN A 86 14.75 -6.44 -3.29
C GLN A 86 15.59 -6.70 -4.54
N LEU A 87 16.85 -7.10 -4.39
CA LEU A 87 17.74 -7.36 -5.51
C LEU A 87 17.27 -8.62 -6.27
N PRO A 88 17.00 -8.55 -7.58
CA PRO A 88 16.62 -9.71 -8.36
C PRO A 88 17.73 -10.75 -8.38
N THR A 89 17.37 -12.00 -8.16
CA THR A 89 18.31 -13.14 -8.26
C THR A 89 18.50 -13.60 -9.71
N ASP A 90 17.57 -13.25 -10.61
CA ASP A 90 17.67 -13.50 -12.04
C ASP A 90 18.55 -12.43 -12.72
N ARG A 91 19.58 -12.90 -13.45
CA ARG A 91 20.47 -12.06 -14.25
C ARG A 91 19.76 -11.25 -15.33
N CYS A 92 18.69 -11.77 -15.92
CA CYS A 92 17.93 -11.06 -16.95
C CYS A 92 17.22 -9.84 -16.35
N LEU A 93 16.69 -9.96 -15.13
CA LEU A 93 16.02 -8.88 -14.41
C LEU A 93 17.01 -7.85 -13.86
N LEU A 94 18.23 -8.27 -13.51
CA LEU A 94 19.32 -7.38 -13.07
C LEU A 94 19.71 -6.33 -14.12
N VAL A 95 19.57 -6.63 -15.41
CA VAL A 95 19.92 -5.68 -16.49
C VAL A 95 19.02 -4.44 -16.48
N THR A 96 17.77 -4.60 -16.04
CA THR A 96 16.77 -3.52 -15.99
C THR A 96 16.44 -3.09 -14.57
N TYR A 97 17.02 -3.73 -13.55
CA TYR A 97 16.78 -3.43 -12.15
C TYR A 97 17.15 -1.99 -11.84
N GLY A 98 16.28 -1.29 -11.13
CA GLY A 98 16.51 0.10 -10.75
C GLY A 98 16.14 1.12 -11.81
N ASN A 99 15.84 0.74 -13.06
CA ASN A 99 15.52 1.71 -14.11
C ASN A 99 14.26 2.52 -13.79
N TYR A 100 13.22 1.84 -13.29
CA TYR A 100 11.97 2.48 -12.87
C TYR A 100 12.23 3.39 -11.67
N GLU A 101 12.92 2.88 -10.66
CA GLU A 101 13.19 3.55 -9.40
C GLU A 101 14.07 4.78 -9.58
N ILE A 102 15.17 4.67 -10.34
CA ILE A 102 16.05 5.80 -10.70
C ILE A 102 15.27 6.87 -11.45
N THR A 103 14.37 6.48 -12.37
CA THR A 103 13.53 7.43 -13.11
C THR A 103 12.62 8.19 -12.15
N LYS A 104 11.91 7.49 -11.25
CA LYS A 104 11.00 8.12 -10.28
C LYS A 104 11.72 9.02 -9.28
N ILE A 105 12.87 8.59 -8.76
CA ILE A 105 13.73 9.41 -7.90
C ILE A 105 14.22 10.65 -8.65
N GLY A 106 14.65 10.47 -9.90
CA GLY A 106 15.08 11.55 -10.78
C GLY A 106 13.96 12.54 -11.11
N GLU A 107 12.74 12.08 -11.34
CA GLU A 107 11.57 12.94 -11.58
C GLU A 107 11.20 13.74 -10.32
N PHE A 108 11.23 13.11 -9.15
CA PHE A 108 10.88 13.75 -7.88
C PHE A 108 11.89 14.84 -7.48
N TYR A 109 13.19 14.52 -7.47
CA TYR A 109 14.25 15.47 -7.09
C TYR A 109 14.77 16.33 -8.26
N GLY A 110 14.51 15.93 -9.50
CA GLY A 110 14.88 16.71 -10.69
C GLY A 110 13.95 17.89 -10.93
N ARG A 111 12.66 17.78 -10.54
CA ARG A 111 11.69 18.89 -10.62
C ARG A 111 12.01 20.05 -9.68
N SER A 112 12.70 19.80 -8.56
CA SER A 112 13.14 20.85 -7.63
C SER A 112 14.42 21.60 -8.06
N LYS A 113 14.99 21.25 -9.24
CA LYS A 113 16.14 21.94 -9.85
C LYS A 113 15.78 22.94 -10.97
N ILE A 114 14.54 23.42 -11.04
CA ILE A 114 14.29 24.69 -11.74
C ILE A 114 14.72 25.80 -10.77
N ILE A 115 16.02 26.06 -10.75
CA ILE A 115 16.58 27.28 -10.17
C ILE A 115 16.29 28.37 -11.20
N GLU A 116 15.29 29.21 -10.96
CA GLU A 116 15.20 30.53 -11.61
C GLU A 116 16.31 31.46 -11.10
#